data_AF-A0A2D4KXX0-F1
#
_entry.id   AF-A0A2D4KXX0-F1
#
_cell.length_a   1.000
_cell.length_b   1.000
_cell.length_c   1.000
_cell.angle_alpha   90.00
_cell.angle_beta   90.00
_cell.angle_gamma   90.00
#
_symmetry.space_group_name_H-M   'P 1'
#
loop_
_entity.id
_entity.type
_entity.pdbx_description
1 polymer ?
#
loop_
_entity_poly.entity_id
_entity_poly.type
_entity_poly.pdbx_seq_one_letter_code
_entity_poly.pdbx_strand_id
1 'polypeptide(L)'
;PQYLQYVLKEMVSILVTGYQVHVLTFTVHLLLKSLANDRLKVGDLDPCIELLMEIFHRELFGEIAEEKEVKGIVSKVMEARRSKSYDSYEILAKYVGQNQVIKLILPLKEVLENTTSLKLSRKVHETLRRIVSGLIVNKAMTAET
;
A
#
# COMPACT_ATOMS: atom_id res chain seq x y z
N PRO A 1 -12.93 10.14 -5.47
CA PRO A 1 -13.04 9.35 -4.22
C PRO A 1 -14.30 8.49 -4.14
N GLN A 2 -15.48 9.05 -4.44
CA GLN A 2 -16.78 8.37 -4.27
C GLN A 2 -16.90 6.97 -4.90
N TYR A 3 -16.37 6.76 -6.11
CA TYR A 3 -16.41 5.46 -6.79
C TYR A 3 -15.15 4.61 -6.58
N LEU A 4 -14.14 5.12 -5.86
CA LEU A 4 -12.84 4.46 -5.74
C LEU A 4 -12.98 3.08 -5.11
N GLN A 5 -13.77 2.95 -4.04
CA GLN A 5 -13.98 1.67 -3.36
C GLN A 5 -14.57 0.61 -4.31
N TYR A 6 -15.56 1.00 -5.12
CA TYR A 6 -16.15 0.11 -6.11
C TYR A 6 -15.12 -0.31 -7.16
N VAL A 7 -14.40 0.66 -7.74
CA VAL A 7 -13.35 0.38 -8.74
C VAL A 7 -12.27 -0.55 -8.17
N LEU A 8 -11.80 -0.29 -6.94
CA LEU A 8 -10.80 -1.14 -6.29
C LEU A 8 -11.33 -2.57 -6.08
N LYS A 9 -12.58 -2.71 -5.65
CA LYS A 9 -13.21 -4.02 -5.45
C LYS A 9 -13.27 -4.82 -6.76
N GLU A 10 -13.68 -4.19 -7.86
CA GLU A 10 -13.72 -4.85 -9.17
C GLU A 10 -12.31 -5.17 -9.69
N MET A 11 -11.33 -4.29 -9.47
CA MET A 11 -9.95 -4.55 -9.87
C MET A 11 -9.35 -5.74 -9.10
N VAL A 12 -9.61 -5.84 -7.79
CA VAL A 12 -9.15 -6.96 -6.94
C VAL A 12 -9.80 -8.27 -7.36
N SER A 13 -11.07 -8.28 -7.76
CA SER A 13 -11.77 -9.50 -8.19
C SER A 13 -11.30 -10.01 -9.56
N ILE A 14 -10.87 -9.11 -10.45
CA ILE A 14 -10.49 -9.45 -11.83
C ILE A 14 -9.00 -9.78 -11.95
N LEU A 15 -8.12 -9.04 -11.25
CA LEU A 15 -6.67 -9.12 -11.43
C LEU A 15 -6.02 -10.04 -10.39
N VAL A 16 -6.29 -11.35 -10.51
CA VAL A 16 -6.02 -12.33 -9.45
C VAL A 16 -4.74 -13.15 -9.61
N THR A 17 -4.16 -13.26 -10.82
CA THR A 17 -3.08 -14.24 -11.10
C THR A 17 -1.82 -13.67 -11.75
N GLY A 18 -0.66 -14.11 -11.28
CA GLY A 18 0.65 -13.83 -11.86
C GLY A 18 0.89 -12.35 -12.13
N TYR A 19 1.24 -12.01 -13.38
CA TYR A 19 1.56 -10.63 -13.77
C TYR A 19 0.41 -9.64 -13.54
N GLN A 20 -0.85 -10.10 -13.55
CA GLN A 20 -2.02 -9.24 -13.37
C GLN A 20 -1.99 -8.55 -12.02
N VAL A 21 -1.45 -9.20 -10.99
CA VAL A 21 -1.39 -8.60 -9.66
C VAL A 21 -0.35 -7.47 -9.61
N HIS A 22 0.72 -7.53 -10.42
CA HIS A 22 1.61 -6.39 -10.59
C HIS A 22 0.92 -5.22 -11.30
N VAL A 23 0.10 -5.51 -12.32
CA VAL A 23 -0.72 -4.50 -13.00
C VAL A 23 -1.72 -3.88 -12.03
N LEU A 24 -2.33 -4.68 -11.14
CA LEU A 24 -3.22 -4.21 -10.08
C LEU A 24 -2.51 -3.19 -9.19
N THR A 25 -1.39 -3.57 -8.56
CA THR A 25 -0.68 -2.67 -7.63
C THR A 25 -0.17 -1.42 -8.33
N PHE A 26 0.34 -1.54 -9.56
CA PHE A 26 0.81 -0.40 -10.34
C PHE A 26 -0.32 0.58 -10.70
N THR A 27 -1.44 0.05 -11.21
CA THR A 27 -2.61 0.86 -11.58
C THR A 27 -3.21 1.55 -10.36
N VAL A 28 -3.34 0.84 -9.24
CA VAL A 28 -3.85 1.42 -7.99
C VAL A 28 -2.93 2.54 -7.48
N HIS A 29 -1.61 2.35 -7.54
CA HIS A 29 -0.67 3.41 -7.19
C HIS A 29 -0.85 4.67 -8.08
N LEU A 30 -1.00 4.49 -9.40
CA LEU A 30 -1.22 5.61 -10.32
C LEU A 30 -2.53 6.33 -10.03
N LEU A 31 -3.61 5.59 -9.75
CA LEU A 31 -4.90 6.17 -9.36
C LEU A 31 -4.77 6.99 -8.07
N LEU A 32 -4.14 6.43 -7.03
CA LEU A 32 -3.93 7.14 -5.77
C LEU A 32 -3.09 8.41 -5.96
N LYS A 33 -2.00 8.33 -6.72
CA LYS A 33 -1.14 9.49 -7.01
C LYS A 33 -1.89 10.58 -7.78
N SER A 34 -2.69 10.20 -8.78
CA SER A 34 -3.52 11.14 -9.54
C SER A 34 -4.56 11.84 -8.66
N LEU A 35 -5.20 11.11 -7.75
CA LEU A 35 -6.19 11.67 -6.84
C LEU A 35 -5.55 12.54 -5.73
N ALA A 36 -4.37 12.17 -5.26
CA ALA A 36 -3.65 12.87 -4.19
C ALA A 36 -3.26 14.31 -4.55
N ASN A 37 -3.05 14.61 -5.83
CA ASN A 37 -2.59 15.93 -6.25
C ASN A 37 -3.56 17.05 -5.87
N ASP A 38 -4.87 16.89 -6.14
CA ASP A 38 -5.83 17.99 -5.92
C ASP A 38 -7.22 17.54 -5.43
N ARG A 39 -7.49 16.23 -5.30
CA ARG A 39 -8.86 15.72 -5.08
C ARG A 39 -9.11 15.03 -3.75
N LEU A 40 -8.06 14.57 -3.06
CA LEU A 40 -8.21 13.85 -1.79
C LEU A 40 -8.20 14.79 -0.59
N LYS A 41 -9.14 14.54 0.32
CA LYS A 41 -9.17 15.06 1.68
C LYS A 41 -8.89 13.94 2.67
N VAL A 42 -8.56 14.31 3.91
CA VAL A 42 -8.41 13.32 4.97
C VAL A 42 -9.73 12.59 5.19
N GLY A 43 -9.69 11.27 5.31
CA GLY A 43 -10.85 10.39 5.45
C GLY A 43 -11.38 9.84 4.13
N ASP A 44 -11.04 10.43 2.98
CA ASP A 44 -11.57 10.00 1.68
C ASP A 44 -11.14 8.57 1.28
N LEU A 45 -10.04 8.08 1.84
CA LEU A 45 -9.53 6.73 1.61
C LEU A 45 -9.97 5.72 2.67
N ASP A 46 -10.55 6.15 3.78
CA ASP A 46 -10.93 5.29 4.90
C ASP A 46 -11.88 4.14 4.48
N PRO A 47 -12.89 4.35 3.61
CA PRO A 47 -13.73 3.25 3.13
C PRO A 47 -12.98 2.20 2.28
N CYS A 48 -11.83 2.59 1.73
CA CYS A 48 -11.02 1.74 0.86
C CYS A 48 -9.84 1.10 1.59
N ILE A 49 -9.61 1.43 2.87
CA ILE A 49 -8.35 1.13 3.55
C ILE A 49 -8.03 -0.36 3.57
N GLU A 50 -9.04 -1.21 3.80
CA GLU A 50 -8.84 -2.66 3.86
C GLU A 50 -8.41 -3.24 2.51
N LEU A 51 -9.08 -2.85 1.42
CA LEU A 51 -8.71 -3.25 0.06
C LEU A 51 -7.31 -2.75 -0.32
N LEU A 52 -6.98 -1.50 0.01
CA LEU A 52 -5.67 -0.93 -0.28
C LEU A 52 -4.56 -1.64 0.50
N MET A 53 -4.79 -1.88 1.80
CA MET A 53 -3.87 -2.62 2.66
C MET A 53 -3.64 -4.04 2.15
N GLU A 54 -4.69 -4.75 1.73
CA GLU A 54 -4.57 -6.08 1.14
C GLU A 54 -3.65 -6.09 -0.08
N ILE A 55 -3.88 -5.17 -1.02
CA ILE A 55 -3.09 -5.06 -2.26
C ILE A 55 -1.61 -4.79 -1.94
N PHE A 56 -1.34 -3.83 -1.06
CA PHE A 56 0.03 -3.41 -0.75
C PHE A 56 0.78 -4.43 0.09
N HIS A 57 0.08 -5.03 1.06
CA HIS A 57 0.64 -6.06 1.93
C HIS A 57 1.01 -7.30 1.12
N ARG A 58 0.12 -7.74 0.22
CA ARG A 58 0.39 -8.90 -0.65
C ARG A 58 1.59 -8.67 -1.57
N GLU A 59 1.78 -7.45 -2.09
CA GLU A 59 2.96 -7.13 -2.92
C GLU A 59 4.28 -7.16 -2.13
N LEU A 60 4.28 -6.71 -0.87
CA LEU A 60 5.51 -6.56 -0.08
C LEU A 60 5.89 -7.80 0.73
N PHE A 61 4.90 -8.51 1.25
CA PHE A 61 5.05 -9.57 2.25
C PHE A 61 4.36 -10.89 1.87
N GLY A 62 3.54 -10.91 0.82
CA GLY A 62 2.91 -12.13 0.32
C GLY A 62 3.73 -12.84 -0.76
N GLU A 63 3.14 -13.88 -1.36
CA GLU A 63 3.75 -14.74 -2.39
C GLU A 63 4.30 -13.94 -3.60
N ILE A 64 3.66 -12.82 -3.94
CA ILE A 64 4.08 -11.91 -5.03
C ILE A 64 5.45 -11.30 -4.76
N ALA A 65 5.79 -11.08 -3.49
CA ALA A 65 7.08 -10.57 -3.09
C ALA A 65 8.21 -11.55 -3.44
N GLU A 66 7.92 -12.85 -3.43
CA GLU A 66 8.85 -13.92 -3.79
C GLU A 66 9.02 -14.04 -5.31
N GLU A 67 7.95 -13.86 -6.09
CA GLU A 67 8.00 -13.83 -7.56
C GLU A 67 8.93 -12.73 -8.09
N LYS A 68 8.94 -11.54 -7.47
CA LYS A 68 9.85 -10.44 -7.82
C LYS A 68 11.33 -10.72 -7.48
N GLU A 69 11.61 -11.78 -6.74
CA GLU A 69 12.98 -12.20 -6.42
C GLU A 69 13.52 -13.22 -7.44
N VAL A 70 12.64 -13.80 -8.25
CA VAL A 70 13.00 -14.64 -9.40
C VAL A 70 13.31 -13.76 -10.60
N LYS A 71 14.61 -13.60 -10.90
CA LYS A 71 15.16 -12.72 -11.97
C LYS A 71 14.52 -12.87 -13.36
N GLY A 72 13.84 -13.98 -13.64
CA GLY A 72 13.23 -14.28 -14.95
C GLY A 72 11.93 -13.52 -15.29
N ILE A 73 11.20 -13.02 -14.28
CA ILE A 73 9.87 -12.37 -14.48
C ILE A 73 10.00 -10.84 -14.47
N VAL A 74 10.88 -10.29 -13.63
CA VAL A 74 11.09 -8.84 -13.43
C VAL A 74 11.57 -8.11 -14.70
N SER A 75 12.20 -8.82 -15.65
CA SER A 75 12.79 -8.21 -16.84
C SER A 75 11.78 -7.85 -17.94
N LYS A 76 10.58 -8.45 -17.94
CA LYS A 76 9.65 -8.40 -19.08
C LYS A 76 8.67 -7.22 -19.08
N VAL A 77 8.23 -6.72 -17.93
CA VAL A 77 7.20 -5.67 -17.84
C VAL A 77 7.56 -4.59 -16.82
N MET A 78 7.23 -3.33 -17.11
CA MET A 78 7.64 -2.15 -16.33
C MET A 78 7.04 -2.16 -14.92
N GLU A 79 5.83 -2.69 -14.81
CA GLU A 79 5.00 -2.82 -13.60
C GLU A 79 5.65 -3.75 -12.56
N ALA A 80 6.47 -4.70 -13.00
CA ALA A 80 7.15 -5.65 -12.12
C ALA A 80 8.50 -5.13 -11.57
N ARG A 81 9.09 -4.08 -12.17
CA ARG A 81 10.51 -3.68 -11.91
C ARG A 81 10.77 -3.02 -10.55
N ARG A 82 9.82 -2.27 -10.00
CA ARG A 82 9.92 -1.63 -8.68
C ARG A 82 8.60 -1.72 -7.96
N SER A 83 8.61 -2.11 -6.70
CA SER A 83 7.38 -2.04 -5.88
C SER A 83 6.93 -0.60 -5.74
N LYS A 84 5.62 -0.39 -5.91
CA LYS A 84 4.95 0.89 -5.73
C LYS A 84 4.19 0.97 -4.41
N SER A 85 4.14 -0.14 -3.67
CA SER A 85 3.46 -0.20 -2.37
C SER A 85 4.07 0.74 -1.34
N TYR A 86 5.40 0.89 -1.28
CA TYR A 86 6.03 1.83 -0.33
C TYR A 86 5.53 3.27 -0.49
N ASP A 87 5.54 3.79 -1.73
CA ASP A 87 5.02 5.14 -2.01
C ASP A 87 3.49 5.20 -1.81
N SER A 88 2.78 4.08 -2.02
CA SER A 88 1.33 4.01 -1.82
C SER A 88 0.93 4.01 -0.34
N TYR A 89 1.71 3.36 0.53
CA TYR A 89 1.57 3.45 1.99
C TYR A 89 1.76 4.89 2.47
N GLU A 90 2.73 5.61 1.93
CA GLU A 90 2.95 7.02 2.23
C GLU A 90 1.76 7.90 1.81
N ILE A 91 1.23 7.71 0.59
CA ILE A 91 0.01 8.40 0.14
C ILE A 91 -1.18 8.07 1.05
N LEU A 92 -1.40 6.78 1.34
CA LEU A 92 -2.51 6.36 2.20
C LEU A 92 -2.43 7.00 3.58
N ALA A 93 -1.25 6.97 4.22
CA ALA A 93 -1.00 7.59 5.51
C ALA A 93 -1.22 9.11 5.52
N LYS A 94 -1.00 9.79 4.39
CA LYS A 94 -1.27 11.24 4.26
C LYS A 94 -2.76 11.61 4.30
N TYR A 95 -3.66 10.71 3.89
CA TYR A 95 -5.09 10.99 3.79
C TYR A 95 -5.97 10.11 4.69
N VAL A 96 -5.38 9.26 5.53
CA VAL A 96 -6.13 8.41 6.47
C VAL A 96 -6.67 9.22 7.65
N GLY A 97 -7.87 8.90 8.11
CA GLY A 97 -8.41 9.45 9.36
C GLY A 97 -7.65 8.96 10.60
N GLN A 98 -7.62 9.75 11.68
CA GLN A 98 -6.94 9.40 12.95
C GLN A 98 -7.33 8.00 13.46
N ASN A 99 -8.61 7.69 13.44
CA ASN A 99 -9.16 6.42 13.94
C ASN A 99 -8.75 5.19 13.10
N GLN A 100 -8.16 5.40 11.93
CA GLN A 100 -7.77 4.33 11.01
C GLN A 100 -6.24 4.07 11.01
N VAL A 101 -5.44 4.88 11.72
CA VAL A 101 -3.96 4.72 11.76
C VAL A 101 -3.54 3.34 12.26
N ILE A 102 -4.24 2.82 13.26
CA ILE A 102 -3.99 1.47 13.80
C ILE A 102 -4.06 0.39 12.71
N LYS A 103 -4.96 0.53 11.72
CA LYS A 103 -5.10 -0.44 10.63
C LYS A 103 -3.88 -0.49 9.71
N LEU A 104 -3.09 0.58 9.63
CA LEU A 104 -1.83 0.58 8.88
C LEU A 104 -0.70 -0.15 9.61
N ILE A 105 -0.73 -0.12 10.96
CA ILE A 105 0.39 -0.58 11.80
C ILE A 105 0.24 -2.05 12.16
N LEU A 106 -0.96 -2.52 12.51
CA LEU A 106 -1.19 -3.88 13.00
C LEU A 106 -0.66 -4.97 12.05
N PRO A 107 -0.92 -4.94 10.74
CA PRO A 107 -0.41 -5.98 9.84
C PRO A 107 1.13 -6.01 9.76
N LEU A 108 1.80 -4.88 9.98
CA LEU A 108 3.25 -4.80 9.99
C LEU A 108 3.85 -5.35 11.29
N LYS A 109 3.17 -5.12 12.42
CA LYS A 109 3.50 -5.75 13.70
C LYS A 109 3.41 -7.27 13.59
N GLU A 110 2.32 -7.78 13.02
CA GLU A 110 2.11 -9.24 12.85
C GLU A 110 3.21 -9.88 11.99
N VAL A 111 3.65 -9.21 10.91
CA VAL A 111 4.80 -9.70 10.12
C VAL A 111 6.06 -9.79 10.96
N LEU A 112 6.34 -8.78 11.81
CA LEU A 112 7.51 -8.77 12.68
C LEU A 112 7.46 -9.84 13.77
N GLU A 113 6.29 -10.13 14.32
CA GLU A 113 6.10 -11.16 15.35
C GLU A 113 6.37 -12.57 14.81
N ASN A 114 6.09 -12.80 13.52
CA ASN A 114 6.18 -14.12 12.89
C ASN A 114 7.46 -14.33 12.07
N THR A 115 8.28 -13.29 11.85
CA THR A 115 9.45 -13.38 10.97
C THR A 115 10.76 -13.47 11.73
N THR A 116 11.65 -14.37 11.29
CA THR A 116 13.07 -14.40 11.69
C THR A 116 13.98 -13.82 10.60
N SER A 117 13.41 -13.40 9.47
CA SER A 117 14.15 -12.92 8.31
C SER A 117 14.51 -11.44 8.47
N LEU A 118 15.81 -11.15 8.54
CA LEU A 118 16.33 -9.78 8.53
C LEU A 118 15.85 -8.98 7.30
N LYS A 119 15.67 -9.66 6.17
CA LYS A 119 15.17 -9.03 4.94
C LYS A 119 13.73 -8.56 5.10
N LEU A 120 12.84 -9.40 5.63
CA LEU A 120 11.45 -9.02 5.88
C LEU A 120 11.37 -7.93 6.95
N SER A 121 12.15 -8.04 8.02
CA SER A 121 12.25 -6.99 9.04
C SER A 121 12.65 -5.63 8.45
N ARG A 122 13.62 -5.60 7.53
CA ARG A 122 14.00 -4.37 6.80
C ARG A 122 12.89 -3.83 5.90
N LYS A 123 12.11 -4.70 5.21
CA LYS A 123 10.94 -4.27 4.42
C LYS A 123 9.89 -3.62 5.33
N VAL A 124 9.61 -4.21 6.49
CA VAL A 124 8.68 -3.63 7.47
C VAL A 124 9.19 -2.27 7.96
N HIS A 125 10.48 -2.17 8.30
CA HIS A 125 11.08 -0.90 8.73
C HIS A 125 10.92 0.22 7.69
N GLU A 126 11.20 -0.07 6.41
CA GLU A 126 10.99 0.91 5.34
C GLU A 126 9.50 1.27 5.17
N THR A 127 8.60 0.29 5.30
CA THR A 127 7.16 0.55 5.22
C THR A 127 6.69 1.47 6.35
N LEU A 128 7.12 1.22 7.58
CA LEU A 128 6.83 2.10 8.72
C LEU A 128 7.40 3.50 8.51
N ARG A 129 8.63 3.62 8.00
CA ARG A 129 9.25 4.91 7.67
C ARG A 129 8.39 5.71 6.67
N ARG A 130 7.84 5.03 5.66
CA ARG A 130 6.94 5.64 4.66
C ARG A 130 5.59 6.06 5.24
N ILE A 131 5.02 5.24 6.10
CA ILE A 131 3.80 5.60 6.84
C ILE A 131 4.04 6.85 7.68
N VAL A 132 5.15 6.91 8.43
CA VAL A 132 5.52 8.09 9.23
C VAL A 132 5.67 9.34 8.35
N SER A 133 6.33 9.23 7.19
CA SER A 133 6.45 10.35 6.23
C SER A 133 5.07 10.90 5.83
N GLY A 134 4.10 10.01 5.53
CA GLY A 134 2.74 10.40 5.21
C GLY A 134 1.98 11.01 6.38
N LEU A 135 2.10 10.44 7.59
CA LEU A 135 1.43 10.93 8.79
C LEU A 135 1.89 12.33 9.20
N ILE A 136 3.18 12.65 9.07
CA ILE A 136 3.74 13.97 9.41
C ILE A 136 3.06 15.10 8.61
N VAL A 137 2.69 14.83 7.36
CA VAL A 137 2.03 15.81 6.49
C VAL A 137 0.51 15.67 6.45
N ASN A 138 -0.05 14.74 7.24
CA ASN A 138 -1.48 14.53 7.34
C ASN A 138 -2.12 15.64 8.18
N LYS A 139 -3.03 16.40 7.57
CA LYS A 139 -3.64 17.60 8.18
C LYS A 139 -4.51 17.31 9.40
N ALA A 140 -4.96 16.07 9.59
CA ALA A 140 -5.72 15.69 10.77
C ALA A 140 -4.83 15.22 11.92
N MET A 141 -3.54 14.94 11.72
CA MET A 141 -2.64 14.49 12.79
C MET A 141 -2.11 15.69 13.58
N THR A 142 -2.98 16.29 14.39
CA THR A 142 -2.61 17.36 15.32
C THR A 142 -2.26 16.77 16.67
N ALA A 143 -1.22 17.29 17.32
CA ALA A 143 -0.95 16.97 18.72
C ALA A 143 -2.11 17.46 19.59
N GLU A 144 -2.60 16.63 20.51
CA GLU A 144 -3.48 17.09 21.57
C GLU A 144 -2.69 18.07 22.45
N THR A 145 -3.16 19.31 22.52
CA THR A 145 -2.67 20.36 23.44
C THR A 145 -3.30 20.23 24.80
#